data_AF-A0A4Y8ZLZ1-F1
#
_entry.id   AF-A0A4Y8ZLZ1-F1
#
_cell.length_a   1.000
_cell.length_b   1.000
_cell.length_c   1.000
_cell.angle_alpha   90.00
_cell.angle_beta   90.00
_cell.angle_gamma   90.00
#
_symmetry.space_group_name_H-M   'P 1'
#
loop_
_entity.id
_entity.type
_entity.pdbx_description
1 polymer ?
#
loop_
_entity_poly.entity_id
_entity_poly.type
_entity_poly.pdbx_seq_one_letter_code
_entity_poly.pdbx_strand_id
1 'polypeptide(L)'
;MRHPLASTALLVLAGLSTAAAAQTLPRRASLGIAMASGANAPEGPPLVDRVLPGQTAERLGLRQGDRIVAAGGKPVARSQDVVAYASGLIAGDPVELRVDRGGKAVRLRGKALGRPTESFAGGETVYGTVPFRGGQLRDILVTPNGVANPPVVYLIQGFTCTTVESPADGPYHRLGEELIRRGIAYYRVEKPGVGDSAGGPRCVDTGYEVELDAFRAAYRKLAESFGQDRIFMLGHSLGGLEAPMLAAEQPPRGVAVYGTVLRNWADYHHDVDVYQAYLLTGADPAAEADRAERNRRRLEAFYLERRAPADIIRDDPAAAQALRDVLAWDGGERVFGRHYSFAQDLPHQPLIKAWRDARTNVLALYGESDVVALFDSDHRMIADIADFHRPGTGRYVEIAGTDHGMTLVGNRSELRAKAIAAGSPPDGEFNPRIAEVLAD
;
A
#
# COMPACT_ATOMS: atom_id res chain seq x y z
N MET A 1 -63.97 23.08 -46.10
CA MET A 1 -63.41 22.73 -44.78
C MET A 1 -62.13 21.95 -44.99
N ARG A 2 -61.08 22.26 -44.20
CA ARG A 2 -59.76 21.58 -44.09
C ARG A 2 -58.81 21.81 -45.27
N HIS A 3 -57.52 22.12 -45.16
CA HIS A 3 -56.59 22.68 -44.16
C HIS A 3 -55.31 23.01 -44.97
N PRO A 4 -54.51 24.05 -44.67
CA PRO A 4 -53.27 24.31 -45.39
C PRO A 4 -52.13 23.41 -44.88
N LEU A 5 -51.22 23.07 -45.81
CA LEU A 5 -50.00 22.30 -45.59
C LEU A 5 -49.05 23.07 -44.65
N ALA A 6 -48.70 22.45 -43.52
CA ALA A 6 -47.69 22.97 -42.59
C ALA A 6 -46.30 22.47 -42.99
N SER A 7 -45.44 23.39 -43.45
CA SER A 7 -44.00 23.16 -43.60
C SER A 7 -43.38 22.95 -42.22
N THR A 8 -42.83 21.76 -41.99
CA THR A 8 -42.05 21.45 -40.78
C THR A 8 -40.62 21.91 -41.00
N ALA A 9 -40.22 22.99 -40.33
CA ALA A 9 -38.84 23.44 -40.28
C ALA A 9 -38.04 22.46 -39.38
N LEU A 10 -37.05 21.79 -39.97
CA LEU A 10 -36.12 20.91 -39.27
C LEU A 10 -35.10 21.79 -38.52
N LEU A 11 -35.29 21.95 -37.21
CA LEU A 11 -34.33 22.65 -36.35
C LEU A 11 -33.13 21.72 -36.08
N VAL A 12 -32.02 21.94 -36.77
CA VAL A 12 -30.73 21.29 -36.46
C VAL A 12 -30.18 21.95 -35.19
N LEU A 13 -30.45 21.35 -34.03
CA LEU A 13 -29.75 21.69 -32.79
C LEU A 13 -28.32 21.13 -32.88
N ALA A 14 -27.37 22.01 -33.19
CA ALA A 14 -25.96 21.75 -32.99
C ALA A 14 -25.72 21.49 -31.50
N GLY A 15 -25.44 20.24 -31.15
CA GLY A 15 -25.06 19.84 -29.80
C GLY A 15 -23.76 20.53 -29.41
N LEU A 16 -23.85 21.53 -28.53
CA LEU A 16 -22.72 22.01 -27.74
C LEU A 16 -22.20 20.81 -26.94
N SER A 17 -21.10 20.23 -27.41
CA SER A 17 -20.32 19.27 -26.64
C SER A 17 -19.82 19.99 -25.40
N THR A 18 -20.51 19.77 -24.28
CA THR A 18 -19.93 20.04 -22.97
C THR A 18 -18.76 19.09 -22.84
N ALA A 19 -17.54 19.62 -23.04
CA ALA A 19 -16.33 18.94 -22.59
C ALA A 19 -16.57 18.60 -21.12
N ALA A 20 -16.77 17.31 -20.85
CA ALA A 20 -16.90 16.81 -19.50
C ALA A 20 -15.66 17.29 -18.75
N ALA A 21 -15.85 18.21 -17.80
CA ALA A 21 -14.78 18.60 -16.91
C ALA A 21 -14.34 17.30 -16.24
N ALA A 22 -13.17 16.77 -16.64
CA ALA A 22 -12.59 15.59 -16.02
C ALA A 22 -12.62 15.86 -14.51
N GLN A 23 -13.40 15.07 -13.78
CA GLN A 23 -13.66 15.31 -12.37
C GLN A 23 -12.32 15.12 -11.65
N THR A 24 -11.62 16.22 -11.38
CA THR A 24 -10.31 16.17 -10.74
C THR A 24 -10.54 15.80 -9.28
N LEU A 25 -10.06 14.61 -8.90
CA LEU A 25 -10.04 14.22 -7.49
C LEU A 25 -9.28 15.30 -6.69
N PRO A 26 -9.87 15.80 -5.58
CA PRO A 26 -9.20 16.81 -4.77
C PRO A 26 -7.92 16.23 -4.16
N ARG A 27 -6.87 17.05 -4.09
CA ARG A 27 -5.62 16.66 -3.43
C ARG A 27 -5.86 16.52 -1.92
N ARG A 28 -5.55 15.35 -1.36
CA ARG A 28 -5.46 15.22 0.11
C ARG A 28 -4.45 16.21 0.65
N ALA A 29 -4.77 16.78 1.80
CA ALA A 29 -3.82 17.63 2.49
C ALA A 29 -2.81 16.79 3.25
N SER A 30 -1.64 17.38 3.49
CA SER A 30 -0.66 16.83 4.41
C SER A 30 -0.40 17.85 5.52
N LEU A 31 -0.46 17.42 6.78
CA LEU A 31 0.01 18.25 7.88
C LEU A 31 1.52 18.53 7.75
N GLY A 32 2.31 17.55 7.30
CA GLY A 32 3.75 17.69 7.11
C GLY A 32 4.52 17.78 8.42
N ILE A 33 4.29 16.81 9.32
CA ILE A 33 4.99 16.73 10.61
C ILE A 33 5.48 15.32 10.87
N ALA A 34 6.61 15.20 11.56
CA ALA A 34 6.98 14.00 12.29
C ALA A 34 6.68 14.22 13.77
N MET A 35 6.06 13.23 14.41
CA MET A 35 5.81 13.23 15.85
C MET A 35 6.81 12.28 16.51
N ALA A 36 7.21 12.58 17.74
CA ALA A 36 8.04 11.69 18.53
C ALA A 36 7.37 10.31 18.67
N SER A 37 8.16 9.23 18.49
CA SER A 37 7.71 7.83 18.51
C SER A 37 8.66 6.97 19.37
N GLY A 38 8.23 5.74 19.70
CA GLY A 38 9.03 4.79 20.47
C GLY A 38 9.34 5.27 21.90
N ALA A 39 10.54 4.93 22.40
CA ALA A 39 10.99 5.34 23.73
C ALA A 39 11.06 6.86 23.94
N ASN A 40 11.06 7.63 22.85
CA ASN A 40 11.11 9.09 22.86
C ASN A 40 9.72 9.73 22.80
N ALA A 41 8.64 8.95 22.66
CA ALA A 41 7.27 9.46 22.70
C ALA A 41 6.89 9.79 24.15
N PRO A 42 6.68 11.07 24.50
CA PRO A 42 6.26 11.39 25.85
C PRO A 42 4.81 10.95 26.10
N GLU A 43 4.49 10.61 27.34
CA GLU A 43 3.11 10.42 27.75
C GLU A 43 2.27 11.70 27.51
N GLY A 44 1.02 11.49 27.11
CA GLY A 44 0.06 12.55 26.85
C GLY A 44 0.10 13.09 25.41
N PRO A 45 -0.29 14.37 25.21
CA PRO A 45 -0.43 14.95 23.88
C PRO A 45 0.85 14.84 23.05
N PRO A 46 0.73 14.49 21.74
CA PRO A 46 1.86 14.19 20.89
C PRO A 46 2.78 15.39 20.70
N LEU A 47 4.08 15.12 20.81
CA LEU A 47 5.16 16.08 20.64
C LEU A 47 5.58 16.14 19.17
N VAL A 48 5.65 17.36 18.62
CA VAL A 48 6.17 17.60 17.28
C VAL A 48 7.69 17.48 17.31
N ASP A 49 8.21 16.47 16.64
CA ASP A 49 9.65 16.24 16.50
C ASP A 49 10.23 17.01 15.31
N ARG A 50 9.51 17.02 14.18
CA ARG A 50 9.94 17.73 12.98
C ARG A 50 8.76 18.36 12.26
N VAL A 51 8.97 19.54 11.70
CA VAL A 51 8.06 20.19 10.75
C VAL A 51 8.70 20.11 9.37
N LEU A 52 7.97 19.55 8.41
CA LEU A 52 8.45 19.40 7.04
C LEU A 52 8.23 20.71 6.26
N PRO A 53 9.23 21.16 5.49
CA PRO A 53 9.15 22.43 4.77
C PRO A 53 8.07 22.40 3.69
N GLY A 54 7.44 23.55 3.44
CA GLY A 54 6.45 23.76 2.38
C GLY A 54 5.08 23.13 2.63
N GLN A 55 4.81 22.59 3.84
CA GLN A 55 3.57 21.88 4.16
C GLN A 55 2.68 22.65 5.15
N THR A 56 1.49 22.12 5.43
CA THR A 56 0.45 22.81 6.21
C THR A 56 0.97 23.29 7.56
N ALA A 57 1.66 22.44 8.33
CA ALA A 57 2.13 22.76 9.67
C ALA A 57 3.11 23.94 9.70
N GLU A 58 4.06 23.98 8.77
CA GLU A 58 4.99 25.11 8.65
C GLU A 58 4.22 26.42 8.39
N ARG A 59 3.27 26.39 7.44
CA ARG A 59 2.45 27.57 7.11
C ARG A 59 1.57 28.04 8.26
N LEU A 60 1.11 27.11 9.10
CA LEU A 60 0.36 27.41 10.32
C LEU A 60 1.26 28.01 11.42
N GLY A 61 2.58 27.92 11.29
CA GLY A 61 3.54 28.35 12.30
C GLY A 61 3.72 27.34 13.43
N LEU A 62 3.42 26.06 13.19
CA LEU A 62 3.79 24.95 14.08
C LEU A 62 5.31 24.82 14.13
N ARG A 63 5.85 24.42 15.28
CA ARG A 63 7.30 24.31 15.49
C ARG A 63 7.66 22.97 16.13
N GLN A 64 8.89 22.54 15.91
CA GLN A 64 9.49 21.48 16.71
C GLN A 64 9.38 21.83 18.21
N GLY A 65 9.02 20.85 19.03
CA GLY A 65 8.79 21.01 20.47
C GLY A 65 7.36 21.40 20.86
N ASP A 66 6.49 21.73 19.91
CA ASP A 66 5.07 21.95 20.22
C ASP A 66 4.39 20.63 20.63
N ARG A 67 3.52 20.67 21.64
CA ARG A 67 2.62 19.55 21.97
C ARG A 67 1.23 19.82 21.42
N ILE A 68 0.70 18.96 20.56
CA ILE A 68 -0.61 19.15 19.95
C ILE A 68 -1.70 18.71 20.93
N VAL A 69 -2.39 19.65 21.55
CA VAL A 69 -3.41 19.38 22.60
C VAL A 69 -4.84 19.38 22.06
N ALA A 70 -5.09 19.97 20.89
CA ALA A 70 -6.36 19.85 20.19
C ALA A 70 -6.19 20.02 18.67
N ALA A 71 -7.04 19.34 17.90
CA ALA A 71 -7.09 19.42 16.45
C ALA A 71 -8.55 19.44 15.96
N GLY A 72 -8.90 20.40 15.11
CA GLY A 72 -10.28 20.56 14.63
C GLY A 72 -11.30 20.79 15.75
N GLY A 73 -10.89 21.44 16.85
CA GLY A 73 -11.73 21.68 18.03
C GLY A 73 -11.89 20.48 18.97
N LYS A 74 -11.34 19.31 18.63
CA LYS A 74 -11.38 18.10 19.48
C LYS A 74 -10.09 17.98 20.29
N PRO A 75 -10.15 17.56 21.57
CA PRO A 75 -8.95 17.22 22.35
C PRO A 75 -8.12 16.15 21.65
N VAL A 76 -6.81 16.28 21.74
CA VAL A 76 -5.84 15.29 21.25
C VAL A 76 -5.13 14.69 22.45
N ALA A 77 -5.28 13.39 22.64
CA ALA A 77 -4.62 12.65 23.71
C ALA A 77 -3.41 11.87 23.21
N ARG A 78 -3.40 11.48 21.93
CA ARG A 78 -2.35 10.62 21.34
C ARG A 78 -2.13 10.92 19.86
N SER A 79 -1.00 10.47 19.33
CA SER A 79 -0.60 10.65 17.92
C SER A 79 -1.67 10.19 16.92
N GLN A 80 -2.41 9.11 17.23
CA GLN A 80 -3.47 8.59 16.37
C GLN A 80 -4.62 9.60 16.16
N ASP A 81 -4.89 10.47 17.12
CA ASP A 81 -5.95 11.48 16.99
C ASP A 81 -5.55 12.55 15.97
N VAL A 82 -4.26 12.90 15.91
CA VAL A 82 -3.68 13.83 14.92
C VAL A 82 -3.70 13.19 13.53
N VAL A 83 -3.31 11.92 13.41
CA VAL A 83 -3.37 11.18 12.14
C VAL A 83 -4.81 11.10 11.62
N ALA A 84 -5.76 10.76 12.50
CA ALA A 84 -7.18 10.71 12.14
C ALA A 84 -7.70 12.07 11.66
N TYR A 85 -7.37 13.16 12.36
CA TYR A 85 -7.70 14.51 11.93
C TYR A 85 -7.09 14.85 10.57
N ALA A 86 -5.79 14.60 10.39
CA ALA A 86 -5.06 14.90 9.15
C ALA A 86 -5.63 14.13 7.95
N SER A 87 -5.98 12.85 8.15
CA SER A 87 -6.48 11.98 7.07
C SER A 87 -7.79 12.46 6.45
N GLY A 88 -8.58 13.24 7.20
CA GLY A 88 -9.83 13.82 6.72
C GLY A 88 -9.67 15.06 5.84
N LEU A 89 -8.50 15.71 5.85
CA LEU A 89 -8.30 17.01 5.21
C LEU A 89 -8.04 16.89 3.70
N ILE A 90 -8.62 17.81 2.93
CA ILE A 90 -8.26 18.10 1.55
C ILE A 90 -7.68 19.50 1.42
N ALA A 91 -6.97 19.75 0.32
CA ALA A 91 -6.39 21.06 0.04
C ALA A 91 -7.44 22.18 0.13
N GLY A 92 -7.14 23.23 0.89
CA GLY A 92 -8.01 24.38 1.09
C GLY A 92 -8.91 24.29 2.33
N ASP A 93 -9.07 23.11 2.94
CA ASP A 93 -9.87 22.95 4.15
C ASP A 93 -9.37 23.84 5.30
N PRO A 94 -10.27 24.36 6.15
CA PRO A 94 -9.86 25.08 7.34
C PRO A 94 -9.16 24.14 8.33
N VAL A 95 -7.94 24.52 8.74
CA VAL A 95 -7.17 23.80 9.75
C VAL A 95 -7.09 24.62 11.02
N GLU A 96 -7.30 23.95 12.14
CA GLU A 96 -7.18 24.52 13.47
C GLU A 96 -6.43 23.55 14.38
N LEU A 97 -5.29 23.98 14.91
CA LEU A 97 -4.55 23.28 15.95
C LEU A 97 -4.46 24.16 17.20
N ARG A 98 -4.56 23.54 18.37
CA ARG A 98 -4.11 24.15 19.63
C ARG A 98 -2.90 23.37 20.10
N VAL A 99 -1.86 24.10 20.46
CA VAL A 99 -0.61 23.53 20.95
C VAL A 99 -0.22 24.13 22.29
N ASP A 100 0.47 23.34 23.10
CA ASP A 100 1.28 23.85 24.19
C ASP A 100 2.70 24.08 23.67
N ARG A 101 3.13 25.35 23.69
CA ARG A 101 4.48 25.79 23.30
C ARG A 101 5.19 26.33 24.52
N GLY A 102 6.00 25.49 25.16
CA GLY A 102 6.77 25.88 26.35
C GLY A 102 5.89 26.34 27.52
N GLY A 103 4.77 25.65 27.77
CA GLY A 103 3.79 25.96 28.83
C GLY A 103 2.72 26.97 28.44
N LYS A 104 2.72 27.47 27.18
CA LYS A 104 1.76 28.47 26.69
C LYS A 104 0.84 27.87 25.65
N ALA A 105 -0.47 28.05 25.84
CA ALA A 105 -1.47 27.68 24.87
C ALA A 105 -1.41 28.61 23.64
N VAL A 106 -1.05 28.05 22.47
CA VAL A 106 -1.02 28.74 21.19
C VAL A 106 -2.09 28.14 20.28
N ARG A 107 -2.82 29.02 19.58
CA ARG A 107 -3.86 28.65 18.63
C ARG A 107 -3.38 28.95 17.21
N LEU A 108 -3.29 27.92 16.38
CA LEU A 108 -2.84 28.00 14.99
C LEU A 108 -4.03 27.77 14.06
N ARG A 109 -4.21 28.65 13.06
CA ARG A 109 -5.31 28.58 12.10
C ARG A 109 -4.82 28.89 10.69
N GLY A 110 -5.39 28.24 9.70
CA GLY A 110 -5.08 28.48 8.29
C GLY A 110 -5.83 27.53 7.38
N LYS A 111 -5.32 27.37 6.16
CA LYS A 111 -5.85 26.42 5.18
C LYS A 111 -4.88 25.27 5.01
N ALA A 112 -5.42 24.06 4.88
CA ALA A 112 -4.65 22.87 4.58
C ALA A 112 -3.99 23.01 3.20
N LEU A 113 -2.71 22.67 3.10
CA LEU A 113 -2.01 22.53 1.84
C LEU A 113 -2.19 21.11 1.32
N GLY A 114 -2.51 20.98 0.04
CA GLY A 114 -2.46 19.71 -0.67
C GLY A 114 -1.06 19.10 -0.55
N ARG A 115 -0.98 17.78 -0.43
CA ARG A 115 0.28 17.07 -0.47
C ARG A 115 1.02 17.42 -1.77
N PRO A 116 2.34 17.70 -1.70
CA PRO A 116 3.15 17.93 -2.89
C PRO A 116 2.96 16.80 -3.90
N THR A 117 2.94 17.15 -5.19
CA THR A 117 3.00 16.14 -6.25
C THR A 117 4.39 15.54 -6.30
N GLU A 118 4.48 14.24 -6.60
CA GLU A 118 5.74 13.58 -6.89
C GLU A 118 6.42 14.23 -8.11
N SER A 119 7.74 14.17 -8.12
CA SER A 119 8.56 14.59 -9.24
C SER A 119 9.68 13.59 -9.42
N PHE A 120 9.96 13.20 -10.66
CA PHE A 120 11.02 12.26 -11.01
C PHE A 120 11.95 12.95 -12.01
N ALA A 121 13.25 12.92 -11.74
CA ALA A 121 14.23 13.43 -12.67
C ALA A 121 14.14 12.66 -14.00
N GLY A 122 13.98 13.38 -15.11
CA GLY A 122 13.86 12.77 -16.44
C GLY A 122 12.50 12.13 -16.75
N GLY A 123 11.45 12.37 -15.95
CA GLY A 123 10.11 11.88 -16.23
C GLY A 123 9.00 12.91 -15.98
N GLU A 124 7.87 12.73 -16.68
CA GLU A 124 6.65 13.51 -16.48
C GLU A 124 5.67 12.71 -15.61
N THR A 125 5.17 13.32 -14.54
CA THR A 125 4.19 12.69 -13.62
C THR A 125 2.79 13.20 -13.93
N VAL A 126 1.87 12.28 -14.24
CA VAL A 126 0.47 12.54 -14.54
C VAL A 126 -0.42 11.85 -13.51
N TYR A 127 -1.36 12.62 -12.94
CA TYR A 127 -2.36 12.14 -12.00
C TYR A 127 -3.71 12.00 -12.71
N GLY A 128 -4.14 10.76 -12.94
CA GLY A 128 -5.41 10.45 -13.59
C GLY A 128 -6.49 10.02 -12.60
N THR A 129 -7.59 9.50 -13.13
CA THR A 129 -8.64 8.85 -12.32
C THR A 129 -9.11 7.55 -12.97
N VAL A 130 -9.59 6.61 -12.16
CA VAL A 130 -10.21 5.34 -12.59
C VAL A 130 -11.60 5.24 -11.94
N PRO A 131 -12.70 5.15 -12.71
CA PRO A 131 -14.02 4.91 -12.12
C PRO A 131 -14.10 3.59 -11.38
N PHE A 132 -14.64 3.61 -10.15
CA PHE A 132 -14.68 2.42 -9.31
C PHE A 132 -15.83 2.45 -8.30
N ARG A 133 -16.80 1.53 -8.46
CA ARG A 133 -17.91 1.28 -7.52
C ARG A 133 -18.57 2.56 -6.96
N GLY A 134 -18.95 3.47 -7.86
CA GLY A 134 -19.61 4.74 -7.50
C GLY A 134 -18.67 5.83 -6.96
N GLY A 135 -17.36 5.56 -6.91
CA GLY A 135 -16.30 6.52 -6.63
C GLY A 135 -15.26 6.55 -7.74
N GLN A 136 -14.11 7.14 -7.43
CA GLN A 136 -12.97 7.28 -8.33
C GLN A 136 -11.68 6.91 -7.58
N LEU A 137 -10.84 6.08 -8.19
CA LEU A 137 -9.48 5.84 -7.74
C LEU A 137 -8.53 6.86 -8.35
N ARG A 138 -7.50 7.24 -7.61
CA ARG A 138 -6.38 8.00 -8.15
C ARG A 138 -5.35 7.06 -8.76
N ASP A 139 -5.00 7.24 -10.02
CA ASP A 139 -3.81 6.63 -10.60
C ASP A 139 -2.72 7.66 -10.88
N ILE A 140 -1.48 7.18 -10.89
CA ILE A 140 -0.26 7.98 -11.03
C ILE A 140 0.60 7.28 -12.08
N LEU A 141 0.86 7.97 -13.18
CA LEU A 141 1.73 7.52 -14.26
C LEU A 141 2.94 8.44 -14.35
N VAL A 142 4.13 7.86 -14.32
CA VAL A 142 5.37 8.56 -14.61
C VAL A 142 5.90 8.05 -15.94
N THR A 143 6.07 8.95 -16.91
CA THR A 143 6.56 8.61 -18.26
C THR A 143 7.96 9.18 -18.45
N PRO A 144 8.97 8.39 -18.87
CA PRO A 144 10.31 8.89 -19.13
C PRO A 144 10.33 9.84 -20.33
N ASN A 145 11.07 10.94 -20.19
CA ASN A 145 11.19 11.96 -21.23
C ASN A 145 11.94 11.42 -22.45
N GLY A 146 11.47 11.76 -23.65
CA GLY A 146 12.15 11.42 -24.90
C GLY A 146 12.08 9.95 -25.32
N VAL A 147 11.35 9.10 -24.58
CA VAL A 147 11.13 7.69 -24.94
C VAL A 147 9.75 7.55 -25.56
N ALA A 148 9.70 7.23 -26.86
CA ALA A 148 8.45 6.93 -27.53
C ALA A 148 7.93 5.55 -27.12
N ASN A 149 6.66 5.46 -26.73
CA ASN A 149 5.98 4.21 -26.38
C ASN A 149 6.76 3.31 -25.39
N PRO A 150 7.17 3.82 -24.21
CA PRO A 150 7.95 3.03 -23.26
C PRO A 150 7.17 1.78 -22.79
N PRO A 151 7.88 0.71 -22.38
CA PRO A 151 7.28 -0.31 -21.53
C PRO A 151 6.86 0.34 -20.20
N VAL A 152 5.88 -0.25 -19.52
CA VAL A 152 5.37 0.27 -18.24
C VAL A 152 5.35 -0.81 -17.18
N VAL A 153 5.90 -0.49 -16.01
CA VAL A 153 5.77 -1.30 -14.80
C VAL A 153 4.58 -0.80 -13.99
N TYR A 154 3.57 -1.64 -13.83
CA TYR A 154 2.46 -1.43 -12.90
C TYR A 154 2.80 -2.05 -11.54
N LEU A 155 3.13 -1.20 -10.57
CA LEU A 155 3.33 -1.63 -9.18
C LEU A 155 1.99 -1.82 -8.47
N ILE A 156 1.80 -3.02 -7.91
CA ILE A 156 0.71 -3.39 -7.02
C ILE A 156 1.28 -3.48 -5.61
N GLN A 157 0.85 -2.56 -4.74
CA GLN A 157 1.43 -2.36 -3.41
C GLN A 157 1.03 -3.45 -2.40
N GLY A 158 1.75 -3.52 -1.29
CA GLY A 158 1.48 -4.44 -0.18
C GLY A 158 0.23 -4.15 0.66
N PHE A 159 0.19 -4.78 1.83
CA PHE A 159 -1.01 -4.94 2.66
C PHE A 159 -1.68 -3.64 3.13
N THR A 160 -0.90 -2.60 3.43
CA THR A 160 -1.41 -1.41 4.12
C THR A 160 -2.37 -0.60 3.25
N CYS A 161 -3.35 0.02 3.89
CA CYS A 161 -4.23 1.04 3.30
C CYS A 161 -3.58 2.42 3.38
N THR A 162 -2.34 2.53 2.89
CA THR A 162 -1.57 3.77 2.83
C THR A 162 -1.34 4.15 1.38
N THR A 163 -1.10 5.45 1.17
CA THR A 163 -0.88 6.01 -0.15
C THR A 163 0.27 5.35 -0.90
N VAL A 164 0.06 5.05 -2.18
CA VAL A 164 1.10 4.57 -3.11
C VAL A 164 1.95 5.71 -3.66
N GLU A 165 1.44 6.93 -3.57
CA GLU A 165 2.21 8.14 -3.81
C GLU A 165 3.33 8.24 -2.76
N SER A 166 4.54 7.92 -3.21
CA SER A 166 5.76 7.78 -2.45
C SER A 166 6.47 9.12 -2.28
N PRO A 167 6.88 9.45 -1.04
CA PRO A 167 7.81 10.55 -0.81
C PRO A 167 9.18 10.24 -1.46
N ALA A 168 9.98 11.28 -1.68
CA ALA A 168 11.25 11.21 -2.43
C ALA A 168 12.29 10.23 -1.84
N ASP A 169 12.20 9.93 -0.55
CA ASP A 169 13.06 9.03 0.20
C ASP A 169 12.52 7.59 0.30
N GLY A 170 11.26 7.35 -0.11
CA GLY A 170 10.63 6.03 -0.02
C GLY A 170 11.13 5.04 -1.09
N PRO A 171 11.13 3.73 -0.79
CA PRO A 171 11.64 2.71 -1.70
C PRO A 171 10.87 2.63 -3.03
N TYR A 172 9.55 2.88 -3.02
CA TYR A 172 8.77 2.97 -4.25
C TYR A 172 9.13 4.17 -5.13
N HIS A 173 9.59 5.28 -4.54
CA HIS A 173 10.11 6.42 -5.29
C HIS A 173 11.47 6.07 -5.91
N ARG A 174 12.38 5.50 -5.12
CA ARG A 174 13.71 5.08 -5.61
C ARG A 174 13.63 4.02 -6.73
N LEU A 175 12.71 3.06 -6.60
CA LEU A 175 12.38 2.14 -7.67
C LEU A 175 11.92 2.89 -8.93
N GLY A 176 11.00 3.85 -8.78
CA GLY A 176 10.52 4.67 -9.88
C GLY A 176 11.63 5.48 -10.56
N GLU A 177 12.53 6.11 -9.81
CA GLU A 177 13.69 6.83 -10.35
C GLU A 177 14.57 5.91 -11.21
N GLU A 178 14.86 4.71 -10.73
CA GLU A 178 15.67 3.74 -11.46
C GLU A 178 14.99 3.21 -12.73
N LEU A 179 13.67 2.98 -12.71
CA LEU A 179 12.89 2.60 -13.89
C LEU A 179 12.88 3.73 -14.93
N ILE A 180 12.63 4.97 -14.50
CA ILE A 180 12.59 6.14 -15.38
C ILE A 180 13.95 6.38 -16.03
N ARG A 181 15.04 6.25 -15.26
CA ARG A 181 16.43 6.35 -15.78
C ARG A 181 16.73 5.30 -16.87
N ARG A 182 16.01 4.18 -16.88
CA ARG A 182 16.13 3.09 -17.86
C ARG A 182 15.12 3.19 -19.02
N GLY A 183 14.35 4.27 -19.09
CA GLY A 183 13.35 4.46 -20.13
C GLY A 183 12.09 3.62 -19.96
N ILE A 184 11.80 3.20 -18.72
CA ILE A 184 10.61 2.41 -18.37
C ILE A 184 9.62 3.32 -17.63
N ALA A 185 8.37 3.36 -18.10
CA ALA A 185 7.30 4.08 -17.42
C ALA A 185 6.88 3.37 -16.13
N TYR A 186 6.36 4.13 -15.19
CA TYR A 186 6.01 3.63 -13.86
C TYR A 186 4.60 4.03 -13.48
N TYR A 187 3.73 3.02 -13.30
CA TYR A 187 2.31 3.19 -13.06
C TYR A 187 1.92 2.61 -11.70
N ARG A 188 1.07 3.34 -10.98
CA ARG A 188 0.50 2.94 -9.70
C ARG A 188 -0.96 3.40 -9.61
N VAL A 189 -1.76 2.72 -8.80
CA VAL A 189 -3.10 3.17 -8.43
C VAL A 189 -3.27 3.12 -6.92
N GLU A 190 -3.91 4.15 -6.38
CA GLU A 190 -4.31 4.22 -4.99
C GLU A 190 -5.48 3.27 -4.71
N LYS A 191 -5.43 2.58 -3.58
CA LYS A 191 -6.53 1.73 -3.10
C LYS A 191 -7.81 2.56 -2.85
N PRO A 192 -9.01 1.94 -2.81
CA PRO A 192 -10.26 2.65 -2.58
C PRO A 192 -10.23 3.48 -1.28
N GLY A 193 -10.57 4.77 -1.38
CA GLY A 193 -10.56 5.70 -0.25
C GLY A 193 -9.17 6.05 0.32
N VAL A 194 -8.08 5.62 -0.32
CA VAL A 194 -6.70 5.92 0.07
C VAL A 194 -6.11 7.03 -0.81
N GLY A 195 -5.25 7.87 -0.23
CA GLY A 195 -4.72 9.04 -0.93
C GLY A 195 -5.85 9.91 -1.46
N ASP A 196 -5.74 10.32 -2.72
CA ASP A 196 -6.76 11.12 -3.38
C ASP A 196 -8.00 10.32 -3.83
N SER A 197 -7.99 8.99 -3.77
CA SER A 197 -9.16 8.17 -4.12
C SER A 197 -10.34 8.58 -3.23
N ALA A 198 -11.50 8.82 -3.86
CA ALA A 198 -12.67 9.36 -3.17
C ALA A 198 -13.98 8.81 -3.73
N GLY A 199 -14.97 8.74 -2.85
CA GLY A 199 -16.23 8.05 -3.13
C GLY A 199 -16.07 6.53 -3.14
N GLY A 200 -17.18 5.81 -3.08
CA GLY A 200 -17.18 4.35 -3.06
C GLY A 200 -16.64 3.72 -1.76
N PRO A 201 -16.19 2.46 -1.82
CA PRO A 201 -15.70 1.72 -0.66
C PRO A 201 -14.40 2.29 -0.08
N ARG A 202 -14.12 2.04 1.20
CA ARG A 202 -12.83 2.34 1.82
C ARG A 202 -12.02 1.06 2.00
N CYS A 203 -10.73 1.10 1.66
CA CYS A 203 -9.77 0.00 1.79
C CYS A 203 -9.78 -0.65 3.18
N VAL A 204 -9.90 0.18 4.22
CA VAL A 204 -9.88 -0.27 5.62
C VAL A 204 -11.18 -0.98 6.04
N ASP A 205 -12.28 -0.82 5.31
CA ASP A 205 -13.61 -1.35 5.66
C ASP A 205 -14.08 -2.46 4.71
N THR A 206 -13.20 -2.96 3.86
CA THR A 206 -13.59 -3.87 2.77
C THR A 206 -12.73 -5.12 2.72
N GLY A 207 -13.22 -6.15 2.03
CA GLY A 207 -12.55 -7.44 1.85
C GLY A 207 -11.60 -7.45 0.65
N TYR A 208 -10.90 -8.58 0.48
CA TYR A 208 -9.85 -8.73 -0.54
C TYR A 208 -10.38 -8.53 -1.97
N GLU A 209 -11.55 -9.08 -2.28
CA GLU A 209 -12.12 -9.00 -3.63
C GLU A 209 -12.38 -7.56 -4.10
N VAL A 210 -12.73 -6.66 -3.18
CA VAL A 210 -12.96 -5.24 -3.52
C VAL A 210 -11.65 -4.53 -3.81
N GLU A 211 -10.58 -4.89 -3.10
CA GLU A 211 -9.23 -4.40 -3.38
C GLU A 211 -8.70 -4.92 -4.72
N LEU A 212 -8.83 -6.22 -4.96
CA LEU A 212 -8.44 -6.84 -6.23
C LEU A 212 -9.20 -6.23 -7.42
N ASP A 213 -10.51 -5.98 -7.28
CA ASP A 213 -11.33 -5.28 -8.28
C ASP A 213 -10.83 -3.86 -8.58
N ALA A 214 -10.29 -3.16 -7.58
CA ALA A 214 -9.74 -1.82 -7.77
C ALA A 214 -8.47 -1.87 -8.64
N PHE A 215 -7.57 -2.79 -8.34
CA PHE A 215 -6.37 -3.01 -9.15
C PHE A 215 -6.69 -3.51 -10.56
N ARG A 216 -7.72 -4.34 -10.71
CA ARG A 216 -8.27 -4.82 -11.98
C ARG A 216 -8.81 -3.68 -12.84
N ALA A 217 -9.56 -2.75 -12.25
CA ALA A 217 -10.10 -1.59 -12.96
C ALA A 217 -8.97 -0.68 -13.50
N ALA A 218 -7.94 -0.45 -12.69
CA ALA A 218 -6.78 0.33 -13.11
C ALA A 218 -5.98 -0.39 -14.22
N TYR A 219 -5.80 -1.70 -14.10
CA TYR A 219 -5.11 -2.49 -15.12
C TYR A 219 -5.82 -2.43 -16.48
N ARG A 220 -7.16 -2.54 -16.50
CA ARG A 220 -7.94 -2.40 -17.75
C ARG A 220 -7.73 -1.05 -18.41
N LYS A 221 -7.83 0.05 -17.65
CA LYS A 221 -7.56 1.40 -18.16
C LYS A 221 -6.12 1.54 -18.69
N LEU A 222 -5.14 0.99 -17.97
CA LEU A 222 -3.74 1.00 -18.41
C LEU A 222 -3.57 0.21 -19.71
N ALA A 223 -4.17 -0.98 -19.82
CA ALA A 223 -4.14 -1.82 -21.02
C ALA A 223 -4.78 -1.14 -22.24
N GLU A 224 -5.87 -0.39 -22.05
CA GLU A 224 -6.47 0.43 -23.12
C GLU A 224 -5.54 1.55 -23.59
N SER A 225 -4.75 2.13 -22.68
CA SER A 225 -3.87 3.26 -22.97
C SER A 225 -2.49 2.84 -23.53
N PHE A 226 -1.94 1.72 -23.07
CA PHE A 226 -0.60 1.25 -23.43
C PHE A 226 -0.58 0.03 -24.37
N GLY A 227 -1.64 -0.77 -24.39
CA GLY A 227 -1.60 -2.11 -24.99
C GLY A 227 -0.88 -3.10 -24.06
N GLN A 228 -1.42 -4.33 -23.99
CA GLN A 228 -0.99 -5.35 -23.03
C GLN A 228 0.48 -5.77 -23.19
N ASP A 229 0.98 -5.80 -24.43
CA ASP A 229 2.34 -6.26 -24.75
C ASP A 229 3.45 -5.34 -24.21
N ARG A 230 3.10 -4.16 -23.70
CA ARG A 230 4.03 -3.22 -23.07
C ARG A 230 3.95 -3.18 -21.55
N ILE A 231 2.99 -3.89 -20.94
CA ILE A 231 2.76 -3.84 -19.50
C ILE A 231 3.51 -4.98 -18.82
N PHE A 232 4.23 -4.63 -17.77
CA PHE A 232 4.78 -5.55 -16.78
C PHE A 232 4.12 -5.24 -15.44
N MET A 233 3.71 -6.26 -14.69
CA MET A 233 3.23 -6.07 -13.32
C MET A 233 4.37 -6.31 -12.34
N LEU A 234 4.42 -5.54 -11.25
CA LEU A 234 5.26 -5.82 -10.10
C LEU A 234 4.36 -5.94 -8.86
N GLY A 235 4.18 -7.15 -8.37
CA GLY A 235 3.51 -7.40 -7.09
C GLY A 235 4.48 -7.32 -5.93
N HIS A 236 4.36 -6.31 -5.07
CA HIS A 236 5.17 -6.21 -3.86
C HIS A 236 4.38 -6.71 -2.64
N SER A 237 4.97 -7.61 -1.84
CA SER A 237 4.34 -8.11 -0.62
C SER A 237 2.98 -8.74 -0.93
N LEU A 238 1.90 -8.26 -0.34
CA LEU A 238 0.54 -8.71 -0.66
C LEU A 238 0.19 -8.56 -2.15
N GLY A 239 0.74 -7.56 -2.84
CA GLY A 239 0.53 -7.38 -4.28
C GLY A 239 1.01 -8.56 -5.13
N GLY A 240 1.90 -9.41 -4.59
CA GLY A 240 2.32 -10.67 -5.22
C GLY A 240 1.27 -11.78 -5.19
N LEU A 241 0.22 -11.66 -4.36
CA LEU A 241 -0.97 -12.51 -4.41
C LEU A 241 -1.97 -12.00 -5.46
N GLU A 242 -2.03 -10.67 -5.63
CA GLU A 242 -3.01 -10.00 -6.50
C GLU A 242 -2.56 -9.99 -7.98
N ALA A 243 -1.27 -9.73 -8.24
CA ALA A 243 -0.69 -9.70 -9.59
C ALA A 243 -1.00 -10.96 -10.43
N PRO A 244 -0.81 -12.21 -9.93
CA PRO A 244 -1.14 -13.40 -10.72
C PRO A 244 -2.65 -13.56 -10.95
N MET A 245 -3.51 -13.06 -10.06
CA MET A 245 -4.96 -13.09 -10.26
C MET A 245 -5.37 -12.19 -11.44
N LEU A 246 -4.79 -10.99 -11.52
CA LEU A 246 -5.02 -10.08 -12.64
C LEU A 246 -4.46 -10.64 -13.95
N ALA A 247 -3.24 -11.18 -13.91
CA ALA A 247 -2.58 -11.77 -15.07
C ALA A 247 -3.33 -12.99 -15.62
N ALA A 248 -3.95 -13.80 -14.75
CA ALA A 248 -4.74 -14.96 -15.17
C ALA A 248 -5.95 -14.57 -16.03
N GLU A 249 -6.57 -13.43 -15.72
CA GLU A 249 -7.70 -12.89 -16.49
C GLU A 249 -7.25 -12.23 -17.80
N GLN A 250 -6.20 -11.42 -17.72
CA GLN A 250 -5.70 -10.61 -18.82
C GLN A 250 -4.17 -10.62 -18.76
N PRO A 251 -3.49 -11.47 -19.55
CA PRO A 251 -2.04 -11.62 -19.45
C PRO A 251 -1.26 -10.35 -19.85
N PRO A 252 -0.40 -9.79 -18.98
CA PRO A 252 0.57 -8.76 -19.34
C PRO A 252 1.77 -9.39 -20.07
N ARG A 253 2.76 -8.58 -20.48
CA ARG A 253 4.02 -9.06 -21.07
C ARG A 253 4.90 -9.83 -20.08
N GLY A 254 4.81 -9.47 -18.80
CA GLY A 254 5.46 -10.16 -17.69
C GLY A 254 4.84 -9.81 -16.34
N VAL A 255 5.02 -10.69 -15.36
CA VAL A 255 4.71 -10.45 -13.94
C VAL A 255 5.98 -10.69 -13.14
N ALA A 256 6.41 -9.67 -12.41
CA ALA A 256 7.41 -9.78 -11.38
C ALA A 256 6.77 -9.74 -9.99
N VAL A 257 7.38 -10.41 -9.01
CA VAL A 257 7.02 -10.28 -7.60
C VAL A 257 8.25 -10.05 -6.73
N TYR A 258 8.09 -9.27 -5.67
CA TYR A 258 9.11 -9.05 -4.65
C TYR A 258 8.54 -9.29 -3.26
N GLY A 259 9.27 -10.05 -2.43
CA GLY A 259 8.93 -10.26 -1.01
C GLY A 259 7.49 -10.74 -0.77
N THR A 260 7.01 -11.74 -1.50
CA THR A 260 5.63 -12.27 -1.37
C THR A 260 5.62 -13.71 -0.89
N VAL A 261 4.44 -14.33 -0.82
CA VAL A 261 4.28 -15.74 -0.43
C VAL A 261 3.42 -16.51 -1.45
N LEU A 262 3.66 -17.81 -1.56
CA LEU A 262 2.85 -18.74 -2.33
C LEU A 262 2.05 -19.69 -1.42
N ARG A 263 2.64 -20.06 -0.28
CA ARG A 263 2.02 -20.88 0.74
C ARG A 263 0.70 -20.28 1.23
N ASN A 264 -0.12 -21.12 1.85
CA ASN A 264 -1.37 -20.68 2.44
C ASN A 264 -1.12 -19.56 3.47
N TRP A 265 -1.92 -18.49 3.42
CA TRP A 265 -1.71 -17.33 4.29
C TRP A 265 -1.84 -17.66 5.79
N ALA A 266 -2.68 -18.62 6.17
CA ALA A 266 -2.82 -19.03 7.57
C ALA A 266 -1.54 -19.72 8.07
N ASP A 267 -0.95 -20.59 7.25
CA ASP A 267 0.33 -21.27 7.54
C ASP A 267 1.47 -20.24 7.59
N TYR A 268 1.51 -19.32 6.62
CA TYR A 268 2.45 -18.21 6.61
C TYR A 268 2.36 -17.36 7.89
N HIS A 269 1.16 -17.00 8.33
CA HIS A 269 1.00 -16.23 9.56
C HIS A 269 1.50 -17.04 10.77
N HIS A 270 1.21 -18.35 10.83
CA HIS A 270 1.79 -19.18 11.87
C HIS A 270 3.33 -19.12 11.86
N ASP A 271 3.98 -19.17 10.69
CA ASP A 271 5.44 -19.01 10.59
C ASP A 271 5.92 -17.63 11.06
N VAL A 272 5.19 -16.56 10.74
CA VAL A 272 5.47 -15.19 11.24
C VAL A 272 5.47 -15.16 12.76
N ASP A 273 4.48 -15.77 13.40
CA ASP A 273 4.37 -15.84 14.86
C ASP A 273 5.54 -16.59 15.51
N VAL A 274 6.16 -17.54 14.80
CA VAL A 274 7.31 -18.32 15.29
C VAL A 274 8.63 -17.58 15.06
N TYR A 275 8.85 -17.08 13.83
CA TYR A 275 10.20 -16.73 13.39
C TYR A 275 10.47 -15.22 13.34
N GLN A 276 9.46 -14.38 13.11
CA GLN A 276 9.72 -12.97 12.80
C GLN A 276 10.35 -12.23 13.98
N ALA A 277 9.85 -12.46 15.21
CA ALA A 277 10.42 -11.86 16.41
C ALA A 277 11.86 -12.33 16.67
N TYR A 278 12.16 -13.62 16.44
CA TYR A 278 13.53 -14.12 16.48
C TYR A 278 14.42 -13.41 15.45
N LEU A 279 13.97 -13.31 14.21
CA LEU A 279 14.74 -12.71 13.12
C LEU A 279 14.97 -11.21 13.29
N LEU A 280 14.02 -10.50 13.91
CA LEU A 280 14.08 -9.05 14.03
C LEU A 280 14.63 -8.57 15.38
N THR A 281 14.14 -9.12 16.49
CA THR A 281 14.46 -8.64 17.85
C THR A 281 15.24 -9.65 18.69
N GLY A 282 15.52 -10.84 18.15
CA GLY A 282 16.26 -11.88 18.87
C GLY A 282 15.47 -12.56 19.97
N ALA A 283 14.13 -12.54 19.90
CA ALA A 283 13.28 -13.34 20.78
C ALA A 283 13.67 -14.83 20.72
N ASP A 284 13.51 -15.55 21.83
CA ASP A 284 13.80 -16.98 21.89
C ASP A 284 12.85 -17.76 20.97
N PRO A 285 13.34 -18.39 19.88
CA PRO A 285 12.47 -19.07 18.93
C PRO A 285 11.74 -20.26 19.54
N ALA A 286 12.25 -20.88 20.61
CA ALA A 286 11.52 -21.96 21.30
C ALA A 286 10.27 -21.42 22.02
N ALA A 287 10.41 -20.29 22.72
CA ALA A 287 9.30 -19.63 23.39
C ALA A 287 8.25 -19.10 22.39
N GLU A 288 8.69 -18.56 21.26
CA GLU A 288 7.81 -18.09 20.19
C GLU A 288 7.08 -19.26 19.52
N ALA A 289 7.76 -20.39 19.28
CA ALA A 289 7.13 -21.61 18.77
C ALA A 289 6.04 -22.14 19.71
N ASP A 290 6.32 -22.21 21.01
CA ASP A 290 5.33 -22.61 22.01
C ASP A 290 4.14 -21.63 22.05
N ARG A 291 4.38 -20.33 21.89
CA ARG A 291 3.31 -19.31 21.80
C ARG A 291 2.45 -19.50 20.56
N ALA A 292 3.08 -19.67 19.40
CA ALA A 292 2.39 -19.87 18.14
C ALA A 292 1.52 -21.13 18.17
N GLU A 293 2.03 -22.23 18.76
CA GLU A 293 1.27 -23.48 18.94
C GLU A 293 0.02 -23.28 19.80
N ARG A 294 0.14 -22.57 20.93
CA ARG A 294 -1.02 -22.24 21.80
C ARG A 294 -2.10 -21.43 21.08
N ASN A 295 -1.74 -20.72 20.01
CA ASN A 295 -2.66 -19.91 19.22
C ASN A 295 -3.12 -20.59 17.92
N ARG A 296 -2.58 -21.75 17.55
CA ARG A 296 -2.91 -22.44 16.29
C ARG A 296 -4.41 -22.63 16.11
N ARG A 297 -5.10 -23.16 17.12
CA ARG A 297 -6.56 -23.37 17.05
C ARG A 297 -7.36 -22.07 16.88
N ARG A 298 -6.87 -20.96 17.44
CA ARG A 298 -7.51 -19.63 17.30
C ARG A 298 -7.30 -19.08 15.89
N LEU A 299 -6.11 -19.26 15.33
CA LEU A 299 -5.82 -18.88 13.94
C LEU A 299 -6.62 -19.74 12.95
N GLU A 300 -6.76 -21.05 13.18
CA GLU A 300 -7.65 -21.92 12.39
C GLU A 300 -9.10 -21.44 12.42
N ALA A 301 -9.63 -21.18 13.63
CA ALA A 301 -10.98 -20.65 13.81
C ALA A 301 -11.18 -19.32 13.07
N PHE A 302 -10.17 -18.45 13.09
CA PHE A 302 -10.22 -17.16 12.41
C PHE A 302 -10.13 -17.30 10.88
N TYR A 303 -9.09 -17.95 10.37
CA TYR A 303 -8.77 -17.99 8.94
C TYR A 303 -9.52 -19.06 8.15
N LEU A 304 -9.58 -20.28 8.68
CA LEU A 304 -10.08 -21.44 7.95
C LEU A 304 -11.58 -21.64 8.19
N GLU A 305 -12.04 -21.48 9.43
CA GLU A 305 -13.46 -21.52 9.78
C GLU A 305 -14.17 -20.17 9.55
N ARG A 306 -13.40 -19.12 9.22
CA ARG A 306 -13.88 -17.76 8.94
C ARG A 306 -14.76 -17.17 10.05
N ARG A 307 -14.49 -17.52 11.31
CA ARG A 307 -15.23 -16.98 12.46
C ARG A 307 -14.84 -15.54 12.73
N ALA A 308 -15.83 -14.68 12.95
CA ALA A 308 -15.57 -13.30 13.36
C ALA A 308 -14.85 -13.29 14.74
N PRO A 309 -13.94 -12.34 15.00
CA PRO A 309 -13.27 -12.22 16.30
C PRO A 309 -14.25 -12.19 17.48
N ALA A 310 -15.39 -11.49 17.32
CA ALA A 310 -16.46 -11.43 18.32
C ALA A 310 -17.08 -12.80 18.65
N ASP A 311 -17.25 -13.67 17.64
CA ASP A 311 -17.74 -15.03 17.86
C ASP A 311 -16.69 -15.91 18.54
N ILE A 312 -15.40 -15.72 18.23
CA ILE A 312 -14.31 -16.47 18.87
C ILE A 312 -14.28 -16.14 20.37
N ILE A 313 -14.33 -14.86 20.73
CA ILE A 313 -14.27 -14.46 22.14
C ILE A 313 -15.58 -14.68 22.92
N ARG A 314 -16.71 -14.79 22.23
CA ARG A 314 -17.97 -15.19 22.87
C ARG A 314 -17.84 -16.61 23.44
N ASP A 315 -17.18 -17.49 22.70
CA ASP A 315 -17.03 -18.90 23.06
C ASP A 315 -15.79 -19.14 23.96
N ASP A 316 -14.73 -18.34 23.77
CA ASP A 316 -13.53 -18.32 24.62
C ASP A 316 -13.15 -16.87 25.00
N PRO A 317 -13.73 -16.30 26.08
CA PRO A 317 -13.42 -14.93 26.50
C PRO A 317 -11.93 -14.70 26.81
N ALA A 318 -11.18 -15.74 27.18
CA ALA A 318 -9.74 -15.63 27.43
C ALA A 318 -8.94 -15.46 26.13
N ALA A 319 -9.52 -15.76 24.95
CA ALA A 319 -8.90 -15.53 23.66
C ALA A 319 -8.73 -14.04 23.33
N ALA A 320 -9.44 -13.13 24.00
CA ALA A 320 -9.45 -11.72 23.63
C ALA A 320 -8.04 -11.11 23.58
N GLN A 321 -7.19 -11.37 24.59
CA GLN A 321 -5.82 -10.88 24.58
C GLN A 321 -4.99 -11.55 23.47
N ALA A 322 -5.13 -12.86 23.31
CA ALA A 322 -4.43 -13.59 22.25
C ALA A 322 -4.76 -13.04 20.85
N LEU A 323 -6.03 -12.73 20.56
CA LEU A 323 -6.41 -12.11 19.28
C LEU A 323 -5.83 -10.70 19.12
N ARG A 324 -5.69 -9.93 20.20
CA ARG A 324 -4.98 -8.64 20.13
C ARG A 324 -3.51 -8.83 19.78
N ASP A 325 -2.88 -9.83 20.38
CA ASP A 325 -1.45 -10.07 20.21
C ASP A 325 -1.13 -10.62 18.81
N VAL A 326 -1.90 -11.61 18.33
CA VAL A 326 -1.60 -12.29 17.05
C VAL A 326 -2.30 -11.68 15.84
N LEU A 327 -3.46 -11.05 16.00
CA LEU A 327 -4.20 -10.44 14.88
C LEU A 327 -4.15 -8.91 14.88
N ALA A 328 -3.47 -8.29 15.85
CA ALA A 328 -3.60 -6.86 16.11
C ALA A 328 -5.08 -6.42 16.18
N TRP A 329 -5.93 -7.26 16.79
CA TRP A 329 -7.36 -7.04 16.86
C TRP A 329 -7.70 -5.81 17.71
N ASP A 330 -8.52 -4.90 17.18
CA ASP A 330 -8.84 -3.64 17.85
C ASP A 330 -9.96 -3.75 18.91
N GLY A 331 -10.57 -4.92 19.05
CA GLY A 331 -11.74 -5.14 19.90
C GLY A 331 -13.08 -5.03 19.17
N GLY A 332 -13.06 -4.67 17.89
CA GLY A 332 -14.25 -4.55 17.03
C GLY A 332 -14.13 -5.43 15.79
N GLU A 333 -14.32 -4.83 14.61
CA GLU A 333 -14.30 -5.55 13.34
C GLU A 333 -12.94 -5.48 12.62
N ARG A 334 -11.88 -4.97 13.26
CA ARG A 334 -10.58 -4.80 12.59
C ARG A 334 -9.49 -5.68 13.17
N VAL A 335 -8.75 -6.30 12.27
CA VAL A 335 -7.48 -6.98 12.53
C VAL A 335 -6.43 -6.32 11.63
N PHE A 336 -5.22 -6.10 12.14
CA PHE A 336 -4.16 -5.41 11.41
C PHE A 336 -4.61 -4.07 10.78
N GLY A 337 -5.55 -3.37 11.43
CA GLY A 337 -6.11 -2.09 10.95
C GLY A 337 -7.09 -2.19 9.77
N ARG A 338 -7.45 -3.38 9.31
CA ARG A 338 -8.41 -3.62 8.21
C ARG A 338 -9.60 -4.44 8.69
N HIS A 339 -10.73 -4.34 8.01
CA HIS A 339 -11.88 -5.21 8.28
C HIS A 339 -11.45 -6.68 8.27
N TYR A 340 -11.86 -7.45 9.27
CA TYR A 340 -11.31 -8.80 9.51
C TYR A 340 -11.53 -9.76 8.34
N SER A 341 -12.59 -9.57 7.57
CA SER A 341 -12.87 -10.39 6.39
C SER A 341 -11.74 -10.32 5.36
N PHE A 342 -11.02 -9.19 5.27
CA PHE A 342 -9.89 -9.05 4.35
C PHE A 342 -8.83 -10.13 4.61
N ALA A 343 -8.40 -10.25 5.87
CA ALA A 343 -7.42 -11.26 6.27
C ALA A 343 -7.98 -12.67 6.09
N GLN A 344 -9.26 -12.89 6.40
CA GLN A 344 -9.92 -14.18 6.19
C GLN A 344 -10.02 -14.60 4.74
N ASP A 345 -9.98 -13.68 3.78
CA ASP A 345 -10.03 -14.01 2.35
C ASP A 345 -8.69 -14.54 1.81
N LEU A 346 -7.56 -14.18 2.44
CA LEU A 346 -6.21 -14.47 1.93
C LEU A 346 -5.88 -15.97 1.84
N PRO A 347 -6.18 -16.82 2.85
CA PRO A 347 -5.95 -18.26 2.78
C PRO A 347 -6.72 -18.97 1.66
N HIS A 348 -7.76 -18.35 1.12
CA HIS A 348 -8.68 -18.98 0.15
C HIS A 348 -8.37 -18.57 -1.30
N GLN A 349 -7.30 -17.81 -1.51
CA GLN A 349 -6.89 -17.38 -2.84
C GLN A 349 -6.25 -18.54 -3.61
N PRO A 350 -6.68 -18.82 -4.85
CA PRO A 350 -6.21 -19.98 -5.61
C PRO A 350 -4.86 -19.71 -6.30
N LEU A 351 -3.83 -19.37 -5.51
CA LEU A 351 -2.54 -18.84 -6.01
C LEU A 351 -1.85 -19.76 -7.02
N ILE A 352 -1.80 -21.07 -6.76
CA ILE A 352 -1.20 -22.05 -7.68
C ILE A 352 -1.92 -22.03 -9.05
N LYS A 353 -3.26 -22.00 -9.02
CA LYS A 353 -4.07 -21.91 -10.24
C LYS A 353 -3.84 -20.57 -10.95
N ALA A 354 -3.72 -19.47 -10.22
CA ALA A 354 -3.47 -18.16 -10.79
C ALA A 354 -2.12 -18.10 -11.51
N TRP A 355 -1.05 -18.64 -10.91
CA TRP A 355 0.26 -18.72 -11.56
C TRP A 355 0.27 -19.59 -12.82
N ARG A 356 -0.44 -20.73 -12.81
CA ARG A 356 -0.67 -21.54 -14.02
C ARG A 356 -1.38 -20.74 -15.11
N ASP A 357 -2.42 -19.99 -14.74
CA ASP A 357 -3.32 -19.31 -15.69
C ASP A 357 -2.78 -17.95 -16.17
N ALA A 358 -1.80 -17.36 -15.47
CA ALA A 358 -1.20 -16.06 -15.78
C ALA A 358 -0.61 -15.97 -17.19
N ARG A 359 -0.14 -17.10 -17.76
CA ARG A 359 0.30 -17.24 -19.16
C ARG A 359 1.20 -16.09 -19.63
N THR A 360 2.14 -15.67 -18.77
CA THR A 360 3.12 -14.62 -19.06
C THR A 360 4.53 -15.05 -18.62
N ASN A 361 5.55 -14.20 -18.82
CA ASN A 361 6.87 -14.39 -18.22
C ASN A 361 6.82 -14.03 -16.73
N VAL A 362 7.47 -14.81 -15.88
CA VAL A 362 7.43 -14.68 -14.43
C VAL A 362 8.83 -14.48 -13.87
N LEU A 363 9.01 -13.41 -13.10
CA LEU A 363 10.23 -13.13 -12.35
C LEU A 363 9.91 -13.06 -10.85
N ALA A 364 10.47 -13.97 -10.06
CA ALA A 364 10.32 -13.97 -8.61
C ALA A 364 11.61 -13.46 -7.95
N LEU A 365 11.56 -12.24 -7.39
CA LEU A 365 12.67 -11.62 -6.68
C LEU A 365 12.52 -11.79 -5.17
N TYR A 366 13.58 -12.21 -4.51
CA TYR A 366 13.61 -12.40 -3.06
C TYR A 366 14.72 -11.58 -2.41
N GLY A 367 14.42 -10.83 -1.36
CA GLY A 367 15.46 -10.18 -0.53
C GLY A 367 16.01 -11.17 0.49
N GLU A 368 17.32 -11.41 0.48
CA GLU A 368 18.00 -12.36 1.39
C GLU A 368 17.66 -12.13 2.89
N SER A 369 17.45 -10.87 3.24
CA SER A 369 17.18 -10.41 4.62
C SER A 369 15.74 -10.02 4.84
N ASP A 370 14.83 -10.46 3.97
CA ASP A 370 13.40 -10.28 4.18
C ASP A 370 12.95 -11.08 5.41
N VAL A 371 12.44 -10.37 6.43
CA VAL A 371 11.91 -10.92 7.69
C VAL A 371 10.37 -10.90 7.72
N VAL A 372 9.73 -10.50 6.63
CA VAL A 372 8.29 -10.54 6.43
C VAL A 372 7.97 -11.72 5.52
N ALA A 373 8.45 -11.72 4.27
CA ALA A 373 8.47 -12.94 3.46
C ALA A 373 9.62 -13.84 3.92
N LEU A 374 9.32 -14.69 4.91
CA LEU A 374 10.32 -15.42 5.70
C LEU A 374 11.18 -16.40 4.92
N PHE A 375 10.69 -16.93 3.79
CA PHE A 375 11.34 -18.03 3.10
C PHE A 375 11.37 -17.81 1.59
N ASP A 376 12.55 -17.99 0.99
CA ASP A 376 12.76 -17.91 -0.45
C ASP A 376 12.08 -19.05 -1.23
N SER A 377 11.73 -20.14 -0.54
CA SER A 377 11.05 -21.30 -1.11
C SER A 377 9.76 -20.93 -1.83
N ASP A 378 9.03 -19.92 -1.35
CA ASP A 378 7.82 -19.42 -1.99
C ASP A 378 8.12 -18.82 -3.37
N HIS A 379 9.15 -17.97 -3.47
CA HIS A 379 9.58 -17.34 -4.72
C HIS A 379 10.16 -18.34 -5.71
N ARG A 380 10.97 -19.30 -5.23
CA ARG A 380 11.46 -20.39 -6.07
C ARG A 380 10.31 -21.18 -6.68
N MET A 381 9.32 -21.56 -5.85
CA MET A 381 8.16 -22.32 -6.29
C MET A 381 7.28 -21.52 -7.27
N ILE A 382 7.15 -20.20 -7.10
CA ILE A 382 6.45 -19.33 -8.07
C ILE A 382 7.12 -19.43 -9.45
N ALA A 383 8.45 -19.30 -9.51
CA ALA A 383 9.20 -19.43 -10.76
C ALA A 383 9.07 -20.84 -11.35
N ASP A 384 9.21 -21.88 -10.52
CA ASP A 384 9.12 -23.28 -10.95
C ASP A 384 7.74 -23.63 -11.52
N ILE A 385 6.65 -23.15 -10.91
CA ILE A 385 5.28 -23.37 -11.40
C ILE A 385 5.07 -22.71 -12.76
N ALA A 386 5.53 -21.47 -12.91
CA ALA A 386 5.44 -20.76 -14.18
C ALA A 386 6.23 -21.49 -15.28
N ASP A 387 7.46 -21.91 -14.96
CA ASP A 387 8.33 -22.62 -15.90
C ASP A 387 7.81 -24.01 -16.26
N PHE A 388 7.27 -24.76 -15.28
CA PHE A 388 6.68 -26.07 -15.51
C PHE A 388 5.52 -26.02 -16.52
N HIS A 389 4.65 -25.02 -16.39
CA HIS A 389 3.51 -24.86 -17.31
C HIS A 389 3.93 -24.23 -18.65
N ARG A 390 5.01 -23.45 -18.68
CA ARG A 390 5.53 -22.79 -19.87
C ARG A 390 7.07 -22.73 -19.79
N PRO A 391 7.77 -23.73 -20.34
CA PRO A 391 9.23 -23.81 -20.23
C PRO A 391 9.94 -22.56 -20.74
N GLY A 392 10.92 -22.07 -19.97
CA GLY A 392 11.70 -20.87 -20.23
C GLY A 392 11.04 -19.56 -19.82
N THR A 393 9.95 -19.61 -19.04
CA THR A 393 9.20 -18.40 -18.64
C THR A 393 9.30 -18.07 -17.16
N GLY A 394 9.79 -18.98 -16.31
CA GLY A 394 9.98 -18.74 -14.88
C GLY A 394 11.43 -18.46 -14.52
N ARG A 395 11.68 -17.39 -13.76
CA ARG A 395 13.01 -17.05 -13.25
C ARG A 395 12.95 -16.62 -11.79
N TYR A 396 13.80 -17.20 -10.97
CA TYR A 396 14.02 -16.78 -9.58
C TYR A 396 15.34 -16.01 -9.46
N VAL A 397 15.35 -14.94 -8.67
CA VAL A 397 16.55 -14.18 -8.34
C VAL A 397 16.54 -13.78 -6.86
N GLU A 398 17.57 -14.20 -6.13
CA GLU A 398 17.87 -13.67 -4.80
C GLU A 398 18.66 -12.37 -4.91
N ILE A 399 18.30 -11.38 -4.08
CA ILE A 399 18.96 -10.09 -3.96
C ILE A 399 19.62 -10.04 -2.58
N ALA A 400 20.94 -10.24 -2.59
CA ALA A 400 21.75 -10.29 -1.38
C ALA A 400 21.60 -9.03 -0.52
N GLY A 401 21.66 -9.20 0.80
CA GLY A 401 21.67 -8.14 1.80
C GLY A 401 20.43 -7.23 1.81
N THR A 402 19.31 -7.65 1.23
CA THR A 402 18.14 -6.79 0.99
C THR A 402 16.93 -7.24 1.79
N ASP A 403 16.22 -6.30 2.40
CA ASP A 403 15.06 -6.56 3.26
C ASP A 403 13.72 -6.49 2.51
N HIS A 404 12.62 -6.65 3.25
CA HIS A 404 11.26 -6.53 2.70
C HIS A 404 10.99 -5.15 2.06
N GLY A 405 11.59 -4.09 2.60
CA GLY A 405 11.46 -2.72 2.11
C GLY A 405 12.26 -2.41 0.85
N MET A 406 12.93 -3.40 0.23
CA MET A 406 13.85 -3.20 -0.90
C MET A 406 15.11 -2.41 -0.54
N THR A 407 15.52 -2.46 0.73
CA THR A 407 16.65 -1.70 1.25
C THR A 407 17.83 -2.59 1.64
N LEU A 408 19.05 -2.07 1.50
CA LEU A 408 20.29 -2.72 1.90
C LEU A 408 20.44 -2.68 3.43
N VAL A 409 20.34 -3.86 4.05
CA VAL A 409 20.43 -4.01 5.51
C VAL A 409 21.55 -4.94 5.95
N GLY A 410 22.22 -5.61 5.01
CA GLY A 410 23.16 -6.71 5.29
C GLY A 410 22.42 -8.05 5.42
N ASN A 411 23.09 -9.11 5.85
CA ASN A 411 22.45 -10.41 6.05
C ASN A 411 21.52 -10.41 7.29
N ARG A 412 20.71 -11.46 7.48
CA ARG A 412 19.74 -11.57 8.59
C ARG A 412 20.37 -11.42 9.98
N SER A 413 21.59 -11.92 10.19
CA SER A 413 22.27 -11.78 11.48
C SER A 413 22.69 -10.34 11.74
N GLU A 414 23.17 -9.64 10.72
CA GLU A 414 23.53 -8.22 10.79
C GLU A 414 22.29 -7.34 10.99
N LEU A 415 21.21 -7.59 10.24
CA LEU A 415 19.92 -6.92 10.42
C LEU A 415 19.43 -7.06 11.87
N ARG A 416 19.40 -8.28 12.40
CA ARG A 416 18.98 -8.54 13.79
C ARG A 416 19.86 -7.81 14.80
N ALA A 417 21.18 -7.87 14.65
CA ALA A 417 22.10 -7.19 15.55
C ALA A 417 21.89 -5.66 15.55
N LYS A 418 21.70 -5.05 14.37
CA LYS A 418 21.38 -3.63 14.22
C LYS A 418 20.04 -3.28 14.86
N ALA A 419 19.02 -4.11 14.64
CA ALA A 419 17.69 -3.88 15.18
C ALA A 419 17.64 -3.95 16.71
N ILE A 420 18.35 -4.92 17.31
CA ILE A 420 18.51 -5.03 18.77
C ILE A 420 19.23 -3.79 19.32
N ALA A 421 20.31 -3.34 18.67
CA ALA A 421 21.07 -2.19 19.12
C ALA A 421 20.28 -0.88 19.04
N ALA A 422 19.45 -0.71 18.00
CA ALA A 422 18.65 0.50 17.78
C ALA A 422 17.30 0.49 18.53
N GLY A 423 16.80 -0.69 18.93
CA GLY A 423 15.43 -0.85 19.45
C GLY A 423 14.35 -0.73 18.38
N SER A 424 14.73 -0.68 17.11
CA SER A 424 13.85 -0.63 15.94
C SER A 424 14.57 -1.23 14.72
N PRO A 425 13.84 -1.68 13.68
CA PRO A 425 14.47 -2.02 12.40
C PRO A 425 15.35 -0.85 11.91
N PRO A 426 16.56 -1.11 11.41
CA PRO A 426 17.42 -0.05 10.88
C PRO A 426 16.83 0.53 9.59
N ASP A 427 16.97 1.84 9.41
CA ASP A 427 16.77 2.46 8.09
C ASP A 427 17.87 1.97 7.13
N GLY A 428 17.50 1.74 5.87
CA GLY A 428 18.41 1.30 4.82
C GLY A 428 18.26 2.12 3.55
N GLU A 429 19.31 2.15 2.75
CA GLU A 429 19.25 2.73 1.39
C GLU A 429 18.60 1.74 0.43
N PHE A 430 17.81 2.23 -0.52
CA PHE A 430 17.22 1.38 -1.55
C PHE A 430 18.31 0.60 -2.33
N ASN A 431 18.06 -0.69 -2.60
CA ASN A 431 18.98 -1.50 -3.40
C ASN A 431 18.67 -1.36 -4.91
N PRO A 432 19.51 -0.66 -5.70
CA PRO A 432 19.27 -0.46 -7.13
C PRO A 432 19.28 -1.77 -7.93
N ARG A 433 19.85 -2.86 -7.37
CA ARG A 433 19.88 -4.18 -8.01
C ARG A 433 18.47 -4.70 -8.32
N ILE A 434 17.46 -4.31 -7.54
CA ILE A 434 16.07 -4.71 -7.79
C ILE A 434 15.60 -4.15 -9.14
N ALA A 435 15.82 -2.86 -9.37
CA ALA A 435 15.42 -2.21 -10.62
C ALA A 435 16.25 -2.69 -11.82
N GLU A 436 17.53 -3.04 -11.59
CA GLU A 436 18.36 -3.69 -12.62
C GLU A 436 17.76 -5.01 -13.07
N VAL A 437 17.47 -5.92 -12.14
CA VAL A 437 16.94 -7.25 -12.45
C VAL A 437 15.54 -7.18 -13.04
N LEU A 438 14.73 -6.18 -12.68
CA LEU A 438 13.42 -5.94 -13.28
C LEU A 438 13.50 -5.43 -14.73
N ALA A 439 14.59 -4.73 -15.08
CA ALA A 439 14.77 -4.14 -16.40
C ALA A 439 15.46 -5.08 -17.40
N ASP A 440 16.27 -6.02 -16.90
CA ASP A 440 16.90 -7.11 -17.66
C ASP A 440 15.87 -8.14 -18.17
#